data_AF-A0A7T0KG97-F1
#
_entry.id   AF-A0A7T0KG97-F1
#
_cell.length_a   1.000
_cell.length_b   1.000
_cell.length_c   1.000
_cell.angle_alpha   90.00
_cell.angle_beta   90.00
_cell.angle_gamma   90.00
#
_symmetry.space_group_name_H-M   'P 1'
#
loop_
_entity.id
_entity.type
_entity.pdbx_description
1 polymer ?
#
loop_
_entity_poly.entity_id
_entity_poly.type
_entity_poly.pdbx_seq_one_letter_code
_entity_poly.pdbx_strand_id
1 'polypeptide(L)'
;MKEINIAALLGSVIDALPQLEHATTTDLVGLGVAPDTAEFLVRLYRLYYGPGQPSRRQRSAIKGARRHGHGLIAMQEIEREVTKTKTTQQWRMRQQLCATPAGQFTTVARKLRRE
;
A
#
# COMPACT_ATOMS: atom_id res chain seq x y z
N MET A 1 20.60 12.43 -4.55
CA MET A 1 19.12 12.31 -4.65
C MET A 1 18.87 11.07 -5.49
N LYS A 2 18.16 10.05 -5.00
CA LYS A 2 17.82 8.89 -5.84
C LYS A 2 16.80 9.36 -6.88
N GLU A 3 17.03 9.04 -8.15
CA GLU A 3 16.07 9.27 -9.24
C GLU A 3 14.77 8.50 -8.93
N ILE A 4 13.63 9.19 -8.90
CA ILE A 4 12.31 8.58 -8.69
C ILE A 4 11.82 8.09 -10.05
N ASN A 5 11.83 6.76 -10.27
CA ASN A 5 11.29 6.19 -11.50
C ASN A 5 9.78 5.93 -11.36
N ILE A 6 8.97 6.89 -11.78
CA ILE A 6 7.49 6.79 -11.75
C ILE A 6 6.97 5.63 -12.59
N ALA A 7 7.66 5.21 -13.66
CA ALA A 7 7.23 4.08 -14.48
C ALA A 7 7.24 2.76 -13.68
N ALA A 8 8.04 2.65 -12.63
CA ALA A 8 8.01 1.50 -11.73
C ALA A 8 6.67 1.34 -11.00
N LEU A 9 5.88 2.41 -10.86
CA LEU A 9 4.54 2.38 -10.26
C LEU A 9 3.50 1.67 -11.12
N LEU A 10 3.79 1.40 -12.41
CA LEU A 10 2.90 0.69 -13.33
C LEU A 10 2.86 -0.83 -13.07
N GLY A 11 3.82 -1.35 -12.31
CA GLY A 11 3.85 -2.75 -11.88
C GLY A 11 3.32 -2.97 -10.47
N SER A 12 4.03 -3.77 -9.68
CA SER A 12 3.81 -3.91 -8.24
C SER A 12 4.16 -2.58 -7.55
N VAL A 13 3.14 -1.82 -7.15
CA VAL A 13 3.36 -0.50 -6.53
C VAL A 13 4.21 -0.62 -5.28
N ILE A 14 4.07 -1.72 -4.53
CA ILE A 14 4.85 -2.04 -3.33
C ILE A 14 6.36 -2.09 -3.61
N ASP A 15 6.79 -2.53 -4.80
CA ASP A 15 8.22 -2.60 -5.14
C ASP A 15 8.80 -1.25 -5.54
N ALA A 16 7.95 -0.32 -5.98
CA ALA A 16 8.34 1.05 -6.30
C ALA A 16 8.39 1.95 -5.05
N LEU A 17 7.63 1.65 -3.99
CA LEU A 17 7.55 2.48 -2.78
C LEU A 17 8.91 2.81 -2.11
N PRO A 18 9.90 1.90 -2.02
CA PRO A 18 11.19 2.24 -1.44
C PRO A 18 11.94 3.37 -2.16
N GLN A 19 11.61 3.65 -3.43
CA GLN A 19 12.19 4.79 -4.17
C GLN A 19 11.63 6.13 -3.68
N LEU A 20 10.51 6.11 -2.97
CA LEU A 20 9.86 7.28 -2.38
C LEU A 20 10.41 7.61 -1.00
N GLU A 21 11.52 6.97 -0.60
CA GLU A 21 12.27 7.31 0.60
C GLU A 21 12.68 8.79 0.54
N HIS A 22 12.11 9.58 1.46
CA HIS A 22 12.20 11.05 1.56
C HIS A 22 11.38 11.87 0.55
N ALA A 23 10.67 11.25 -0.38
CA ALA A 23 9.80 11.97 -1.31
C ALA A 23 8.62 12.63 -0.57
N THR A 24 8.34 13.87 -0.93
CA THR A 24 7.15 14.61 -0.48
C THR A 24 6.05 14.56 -1.52
N THR A 25 4.82 14.92 -1.13
CA THR A 25 3.71 15.07 -2.07
C THR A 25 4.07 16.07 -3.17
N THR A 26 4.69 17.20 -2.82
CA THR A 26 5.11 18.24 -3.76
C THR A 26 6.11 17.72 -4.79
N ASP A 27 7.07 16.89 -4.36
CA ASP A 27 8.06 16.30 -5.28
C ASP A 27 7.35 15.44 -6.34
N LEU A 28 6.41 14.59 -5.92
CA LEU A 28 5.67 13.72 -6.85
C LEU A 28 4.73 14.51 -7.77
N VAL A 29 4.09 15.56 -7.26
CA VAL A 29 3.28 16.48 -8.08
C VAL A 29 4.14 17.20 -9.12
N GLY A 30 5.34 17.65 -8.73
CA GLY A 30 6.32 18.26 -9.64
C GLY A 30 6.77 17.31 -10.76
N LEU A 31 6.67 16.00 -10.54
CA LEU A 31 6.93 14.95 -11.53
C LEU A 31 5.68 14.53 -12.33
N GLY A 32 4.55 15.24 -12.18
CA GLY A 32 3.32 14.98 -12.94
C GLY A 32 2.37 13.96 -12.32
N VAL A 33 2.61 13.50 -11.10
CA VAL A 33 1.64 12.64 -10.37
C VAL A 33 0.48 13.49 -9.89
N ALA A 34 -0.76 13.01 -10.07
CA ALA A 34 -1.94 13.70 -9.56
C ALA A 34 -1.85 13.90 -8.02
N PRO A 35 -2.27 15.05 -7.45
CA PRO A 35 -2.12 15.35 -6.03
C PRO A 35 -2.63 14.25 -5.08
N ASP A 36 -3.86 13.77 -5.28
CA ASP A 36 -4.44 12.71 -4.46
C ASP A 36 -3.63 11.39 -4.52
N THR A 37 -3.10 11.07 -5.70
CA THR A 37 -2.25 9.90 -5.89
C THR A 37 -0.90 10.08 -5.20
N ALA A 38 -0.30 11.27 -5.29
CA ALA A 38 0.95 11.60 -4.62
C ALA A 38 0.81 11.48 -3.09
N GLU A 39 -0.26 12.05 -2.52
CA GLU A 39 -0.55 11.93 -1.09
C GLU A 39 -0.72 10.47 -0.66
N PHE A 40 -1.48 9.70 -1.45
CA PHE A 40 -1.68 8.28 -1.20
C PHE A 40 -0.36 7.51 -1.21
N LEU A 41 0.52 7.75 -2.19
CA LEU A 41 1.81 7.07 -2.31
C LEU A 41 2.74 7.38 -1.13
N VAL A 42 2.86 8.65 -0.72
CA VAL A 42 3.66 9.05 0.45
C VAL A 42 3.13 8.39 1.72
N ARG A 43 1.80 8.38 1.90
CA ARG A 43 1.16 7.70 3.04
C ARG A 43 1.41 6.19 3.00
N LEU A 44 1.30 5.58 1.83
CA LEU A 44 1.48 4.13 1.65
C LEU A 44 2.93 3.72 1.95
N TYR A 45 3.92 4.50 1.48
CA TYR A 45 5.32 4.33 1.85
C TYR A 45 5.50 4.38 3.37
N ARG A 46 5.03 5.42 4.05
CA ARG A 46 5.16 5.54 5.51
C ARG A 46 4.49 4.39 6.26
N LEU A 47 3.42 3.83 5.73
CA LEU A 47 2.68 2.76 6.36
C LEU A 47 3.36 1.39 6.22
N TYR A 48 3.82 1.06 5.01
CA TYR A 48 4.41 -0.24 4.70
C TYR A 48 5.93 -0.29 4.93
N TYR A 49 6.61 0.84 4.74
CA TYR A 49 8.06 1.04 4.79
C TYR A 49 8.48 2.14 5.78
N GLY A 50 7.60 2.52 6.71
CA GLY A 50 7.86 3.56 7.70
C GLY A 50 9.15 3.38 8.51
N PRO A 51 9.57 4.43 9.23
CA PRO A 51 10.87 4.48 9.87
C PRO A 51 11.08 3.32 10.85
N GLY A 52 12.17 2.58 10.67
CA GLY A 52 12.57 1.44 11.50
C GLY A 52 12.52 0.10 10.76
N GLN A 53 12.79 -0.99 11.49
CA GLN A 53 12.73 -2.33 10.91
C GLN A 53 11.28 -2.76 10.66
N PRO A 54 10.97 -3.31 9.46
CA PRO A 54 9.62 -3.78 9.16
C PRO A 54 9.16 -4.87 10.13
N SER A 55 8.03 -4.61 10.79
CA SER A 55 7.36 -5.60 11.63
C SER A 55 7.03 -6.88 10.82
N ARG A 56 6.85 -8.00 11.51
CA ARG A 56 6.45 -9.27 10.85
C ARG A 56 5.15 -9.10 10.05
N ARG A 57 4.23 -8.25 10.52
CA ARG A 57 2.95 -7.97 9.84
C ARG A 57 3.15 -7.17 8.56
N GLN A 58 3.99 -6.13 8.58
CA GLN A 58 4.38 -5.37 7.39
C GLN A 58 5.03 -6.30 6.35
N ARG A 59 6.03 -7.10 6.76
CA ARG A 59 6.70 -8.05 5.85
C ARG A 59 5.74 -9.05 5.21
N SER A 60 4.82 -9.58 5.99
CA SER A 60 3.79 -10.51 5.51
C SER A 60 2.86 -9.84 4.50
N ALA A 61 2.41 -8.61 4.75
CA ALA A 61 1.55 -7.88 3.83
C ALA A 61 2.30 -7.51 2.53
N ILE A 62 3.54 -7.02 2.63
CA ILE A 62 4.42 -6.74 1.49
C ILE A 62 4.60 -8.00 0.63
N LYS A 63 4.91 -9.15 1.24
CA LYS A 63 5.08 -10.41 0.53
C LYS A 63 3.80 -10.85 -0.20
N GLY A 64 2.63 -10.69 0.45
CA GLY A 64 1.34 -10.98 -0.16
C GLY A 64 1.09 -10.09 -1.38
N ALA A 65 1.23 -8.78 -1.21
CA ALA A 65 0.99 -7.82 -2.28
C ALA A 65 1.91 -8.03 -3.48
N ARG A 66 3.20 -8.34 -3.24
CA ARG A 66 4.16 -8.74 -4.27
C ARG A 66 3.71 -10.00 -5.00
N ARG A 67 3.35 -11.05 -4.26
CA ARG A 67 2.93 -12.34 -4.83
C ARG A 67 1.73 -12.20 -5.78
N HIS A 68 0.81 -11.28 -5.47
CA HIS A 68 -0.38 -11.03 -6.28
C HIS A 68 -0.22 -9.89 -7.28
N GLY A 69 0.95 -9.23 -7.35
CA GLY A 69 1.20 -8.12 -8.27
C GLY A 69 0.28 -6.92 -8.03
N HIS A 70 -0.03 -6.61 -6.77
CA HIS A 70 -0.96 -5.51 -6.46
C HIS A 70 -0.40 -4.16 -6.93
N GLY A 71 -1.04 -3.59 -7.93
CA GLY A 71 -0.80 -2.23 -8.39
C GLY A 71 -1.46 -1.17 -7.51
N LEU A 72 -1.34 0.10 -7.92
CA LEU A 72 -1.84 1.26 -7.17
C LEU A 72 -3.33 1.14 -6.80
N ILE A 73 -4.18 0.81 -7.78
CA ILE A 73 -5.63 0.70 -7.58
C ILE A 73 -5.94 -0.36 -6.52
N ALA A 74 -5.35 -1.54 -6.62
CA ALA A 74 -5.55 -2.61 -5.64
C ALA A 74 -5.15 -2.18 -4.22
N MET A 75 -4.01 -1.50 -4.08
CA MET A 75 -3.59 -0.99 -2.77
C MET A 75 -4.52 0.10 -2.22
N GLN A 76 -5.08 0.97 -3.08
CA GLN A 76 -6.12 1.93 -2.67
C GLN A 76 -7.37 1.22 -2.17
N GLU A 77 -7.81 0.16 -2.83
CA GLU A 77 -8.96 -0.63 -2.40
C GLU A 77 -8.73 -1.29 -1.04
N ILE A 78 -7.55 -1.91 -0.87
CA ILE A 78 -7.14 -2.54 0.39
C ILE A 78 -7.21 -1.52 1.52
N GLU A 79 -6.55 -0.37 1.35
CA GLU A 79 -6.51 0.66 2.39
C GLU A 79 -7.89 1.26 2.67
N ARG A 80 -8.74 1.42 1.64
CA ARG A 80 -10.15 1.83 1.80
C ARG A 80 -10.96 0.82 2.62
N GLU A 81 -10.71 -0.47 2.51
CA GLU A 81 -11.39 -1.48 3.35
C GLU A 81 -10.82 -1.52 4.77
N VAL A 82 -9.52 -1.24 4.92
CA VAL A 82 -8.85 -1.21 6.23
C VAL A 82 -9.32 -0.03 7.07
N THR A 83 -9.58 1.15 6.49
CA THR A 83 -10.09 2.31 7.24
C THR A 83 -11.47 2.07 7.86
N LYS A 84 -12.26 1.14 7.31
CA LYS A 84 -13.57 0.72 7.84
C LYS A 84 -13.47 -0.25 9.02
N THR A 85 -12.26 -0.55 9.48
CA THR A 85 -11.99 -1.58 10.49
C THR A 85 -11.37 -0.96 11.74
N LYS A 86 -11.67 -1.53 12.92
CA LYS A 86 -11.12 -1.09 14.21
C LYS A 86 -9.59 -1.03 14.14
N THR A 87 -8.98 0.02 14.70
CA THR A 87 -7.53 0.27 14.66
C THR A 87 -6.70 -0.94 15.09
N THR A 88 -7.13 -1.64 16.14
CA THR A 88 -6.47 -2.86 16.67
C THR A 88 -6.43 -4.03 15.68
N GLN A 89 -7.37 -4.07 14.73
CA GLN A 89 -7.52 -5.13 13.73
C GLN A 89 -6.95 -4.76 12.35
N GLN A 90 -6.62 -3.48 12.11
CA GLN A 90 -6.23 -3.00 10.77
C GLN A 90 -5.03 -3.74 10.17
N TRP A 91 -4.01 -4.06 10.98
CA TRP A 91 -2.86 -4.82 10.47
C TRP A 91 -3.21 -6.26 10.10
N ARG A 92 -4.13 -6.91 10.84
CA ARG A 92 -4.64 -8.23 10.46
C ARG A 92 -5.40 -8.14 9.14
N MET A 93 -6.24 -7.10 8.98
CA MET A 93 -6.96 -6.83 7.73
C MET A 93 -5.99 -6.67 6.56
N ARG A 94 -4.96 -5.82 6.69
CA ARG A 94 -3.92 -5.63 5.66
C ARG A 94 -3.26 -6.94 5.24
N GLN A 95 -2.83 -7.76 6.20
CA GLN A 95 -2.18 -9.04 5.89
C GLN A 95 -3.08 -9.95 5.07
N GLN A 96 -4.35 -10.07 5.45
CA GLN A 96 -5.30 -10.93 4.75
C GLN A 96 -5.62 -10.41 3.35
N LEU A 97 -5.90 -9.10 3.22
CA LEU A 97 -6.24 -8.51 1.92
C LEU A 97 -5.05 -8.50 0.95
N CYS A 98 -3.84 -8.19 1.44
CA CYS A 98 -2.64 -8.29 0.59
C CYS A 98 -2.36 -9.74 0.15
N ALA A 99 -2.78 -10.76 0.91
CA ALA A 99 -2.68 -12.17 0.53
C ALA A 99 -3.88 -12.69 -0.28
N THR A 100 -4.80 -11.81 -0.67
CA THR A 100 -6.00 -12.13 -1.45
C THR A 100 -5.82 -11.63 -2.90
N PRO A 101 -6.27 -12.38 -3.93
CA PRO A 101 -6.32 -11.88 -5.30
C PRO A 101 -7.19 -10.62 -5.46
N ALA A 102 -6.85 -9.77 -6.42
CA ALA A 102 -7.67 -8.60 -6.77
C ALA A 102 -9.11 -9.00 -7.13
N GLY A 103 -10.07 -8.13 -6.83
CA GLY A 103 -11.51 -8.38 -7.05
C GLY A 103 -12.22 -9.11 -5.90
N GLN A 104 -11.49 -9.64 -4.91
CA GLN A 104 -12.10 -10.33 -3.75
C GLN A 104 -12.00 -9.55 -2.44
N PHE A 105 -11.35 -8.37 -2.45
CA PHE A 105 -11.04 -7.61 -1.23
C PHE A 105 -12.28 -7.27 -0.40
N THR A 106 -13.34 -6.76 -1.03
CA THR A 106 -14.56 -6.37 -0.31
C THR A 106 -15.24 -7.57 0.34
N THR A 107 -15.29 -8.72 -0.33
CA THR A 107 -15.88 -9.96 0.20
C THR A 107 -15.09 -10.45 1.42
N VAL A 108 -13.76 -10.52 1.30
CA VAL A 108 -12.88 -10.95 2.40
C VAL A 108 -12.93 -9.96 3.56
N ALA A 109 -12.90 -8.65 3.28
CA ALA A 109 -12.96 -7.62 4.31
C ALA A 109 -14.29 -7.65 5.09
N ARG A 110 -15.42 -7.89 4.40
CA ARG A 110 -16.72 -8.06 5.05
C ARG A 110 -16.75 -9.27 5.98
N LYS A 111 -16.13 -10.39 5.57
CA LYS A 111 -16.02 -11.58 6.42
C LYS A 111 -15.18 -11.29 7.67
N LEU A 112 -13.99 -10.73 7.49
CA LEU A 112 -13.05 -10.45 8.58
C LEU A 112 -13.58 -9.45 9.63
N ARG A 113 -14.46 -8.52 9.25
CA ARG A 113 -15.08 -7.59 10.21
C ARG A 113 -16.14 -8.25 11.11
N ARG A 114 -16.63 -9.42 10.74
CA ARG A 114 -17.64 -10.19 11.51
C ARG A 114 -17.01 -11.18 12.49
N GLU A 115 -15.74 -11.51 12.28
CA GLU A 115 -14.91 -12.35 13.17
C GLU A 115 -14.37 -11.53 14.35
#